data_AF-A0A4Q5RQJ0-F1
#
_entry.id   AF-A0A4Q5RQJ0-F1
#
_cell.length_a   1.000
_cell.length_b   1.000
_cell.length_c   1.000
_cell.angle_alpha   90.00
_cell.angle_beta   90.00
_cell.angle_gamma   90.00
#
_symmetry.space_group_name_H-M   'P 1'
#
loop_
_entity.id
_entity.type
_entity.pdbx_description
1 polymer ?
#
loop_
_entity_poly.entity_id
_entity_poly.type
_entity_poly.pdbx_seq_one_letter_code
_entity_poly.pdbx_strand_id
1 'polypeptide(L)' 'MPADISDEIAVLAEQYLMEPGSRGLQRIDAHIQSAMADSRWDDMSKWHRVRFRLIRLQQQRALGVRLSLRESPSA' A
#
# COMPACT_ATOMS: atom_id res chain seq x y z
N MET A 1 -3.49 -7.36 -23.91
CA MET A 1 -2.91 -8.12 -22.79
C MET A 1 -3.73 -7.79 -21.55
N PRO A 2 -4.28 -8.77 -20.82
CA PRO A 2 -4.83 -8.47 -19.50
C PRO A 2 -3.70 -7.89 -18.65
N ALA A 3 -3.96 -6.82 -17.90
CA ALA A 3 -2.98 -6.29 -16.95
C ALA A 3 -2.58 -7.44 -16.01
N ASP A 4 -1.28 -7.64 -15.83
CA ASP A 4 -0.78 -8.67 -14.92
C ASP A 4 -1.31 -8.38 -13.51
N ILE A 5 -1.72 -9.39 -12.75
CA ILE A 5 -2.22 -9.21 -11.38
C ILE A 5 -1.18 -8.45 -10.53
N SER A 6 0.12 -8.62 -10.82
CA SER A 6 1.19 -7.86 -10.19
C SER A 6 1.09 -6.36 -10.48
N ASP A 7 0.73 -5.97 -11.71
CA ASP A 7 0.56 -4.57 -12.10
C ASP A 7 -0.65 -3.95 -11.40
N GLU A 8 -1.75 -4.70 -11.30
CA GLU A 8 -2.94 -4.23 -10.58
C GLU A 8 -2.64 -3.97 -9.09
N ILE A 9 -1.93 -4.89 -8.42
CA ILE A 9 -1.51 -4.72 -7.02
C ILE A 9 -0.65 -3.46 -6.86
N ALA A 10 0.26 -3.22 -7.81
CA ALA A 10 1.13 -2.04 -7.77
C ALA A 10 0.31 -0.75 -7.90
N VAL A 11 -0.59 -0.68 -8.89
CA VAL A 11 -1.45 0.49 -9.13
C VAL A 11 -2.32 0.80 -7.91
N LEU A 12 -2.97 -0.21 -7.33
CA LEU A 12 -3.81 -0.02 -6.14
C LEU A 12 -3.00 0.47 -4.94
N ALA A 13 -1.81 -0.11 -4.69
CA ALA A 13 -0.96 0.30 -3.60
C ALA A 13 -0.47 1.76 -3.76
N GLU A 14 -0.16 2.19 -4.98
CA GLU A 14 0.23 3.57 -5.27
C GLU A 14 -0.92 4.56 -5.07
N GLN A 15 -2.14 4.20 -5.47
CA GLN A 15 -3.32 5.03 -5.23
C GLN A 15 -3.54 5.28 -3.73
N TYR A 16 -3.51 4.21 -2.92
CA TYR A 16 -3.67 4.33 -1.46
C TYR A 16 -2.51 5.04 -0.76
N LEU A 17 -1.32 5.06 -1.38
CA LEU A 17 -0.17 5.80 -0.87
C LEU A 17 -0.34 7.33 -0.98
N MET A 18 -1.20 7.79 -1.90
CA MET A 18 -1.53 9.21 -2.04
C MET A 18 -2.55 9.69 -0.99
N GLU A 19 -3.22 8.77 -0.29
CA GLU A 19 -4.14 9.13 0.76
C GLU A 19 -3.40 9.65 2.01
N PRO A 20 -3.90 10.72 2.65
CA PRO A 20 -3.23 11.31 3.80
C PRO A 20 -3.32 10.41 5.04
N GLY A 21 -2.21 10.32 5.76
CA GLY A 21 -2.11 9.60 7.02
C GLY A 21 -2.31 8.10 6.87
N SER A 22 -3.16 7.50 7.71
CA SER A 22 -3.43 6.07 7.75
C SER A 22 -4.69 5.64 6.97
N ARG A 23 -5.34 6.57 6.25
CA ARG A 23 -6.62 6.30 5.57
C ARG A 23 -6.54 5.19 4.53
N GLY A 24 -5.47 5.15 3.73
CA GLY A 24 -5.30 4.09 2.73
C GLY A 24 -5.25 2.69 3.34
N LEU A 25 -4.56 2.51 4.47
CA LEU A 25 -4.54 1.23 5.18
C LEU A 25 -5.91 0.86 5.77
N GLN A 26 -6.63 1.83 6.34
CA GLN A 26 -7.98 1.59 6.88
C GLN A 26 -8.96 1.13 5.80
N ARG A 27 -8.89 1.71 4.60
CA ARG A 27 -9.72 1.30 3.47
C ARG A 27 -9.38 -0.11 2.98
N ILE A 28 -8.09 -0.44 2.89
CA ILE A 28 -7.67 -1.80 2.54
C ILE A 28 -8.14 -2.80 3.60
N ASP A 29 -8.04 -2.47 4.89
CA ASP A 29 -8.53 -3.33 5.97
C ASP A 29 -10.06 -3.55 5.84
N ALA A 30 -10.84 -2.52 5.47
CA ALA A 30 -12.27 -2.67 5.20
C ALA A 30 -12.57 -3.62 4.01
N HIS A 31 -11.77 -3.56 2.95
CA HIS A 31 -11.88 -4.49 1.82
C HIS A 31 -11.57 -5.94 2.22
N ILE A 32 -10.56 -6.15 3.08
CA ILE A 32 -10.24 -7.48 3.63
C ILE A 32 -11.41 -8.01 4.45
N GLN A 33 -11.97 -7.19 5.36
CA GLN A 33 -13.12 -7.59 6.19
C GLN A 33 -14.34 -7.94 5.35
N SER A 34 -14.64 -7.16 4.30
CA SER A 34 -15.72 -7.48 3.36
C SER A 34 -15.47 -8.79 2.61
N ALA A 35 -14.25 -9.00 2.09
CA ALA A 35 -13.90 -10.24 1.39
C ALA A 35 -13.99 -11.46 2.32
N MET A 36 -13.59 -11.32 3.59
CA MET A 36 -13.72 -12.36 4.61
C MET A 36 -15.19 -12.68 4.91
N ALA A 37 -16.03 -11.66 5.10
CA ALA A 37 -17.46 -11.84 5.36
C ALA A 37 -18.17 -12.60 4.22
N ASP A 38 -17.75 -12.34 2.98
CA ASP A 38 -18.32 -12.98 1.79
C ASP A 38 -17.60 -14.28 1.38
N SER A 39 -16.59 -14.74 2.14
CA SER A 39 -15.73 -15.89 1.80
C SER A 39 -15.07 -15.80 0.40
N ARG A 40 -14.74 -14.58 -0.05
CA ARG A 40 -14.07 -14.30 -1.32
C ARG A 40 -12.55 -14.37 -1.16
N TRP A 41 -12.01 -15.58 -1.21
CA TRP A 41 -10.60 -15.85 -0.88
C TRP A 41 -9.59 -15.20 -1.84
N ASP A 42 -9.91 -15.12 -3.14
CA ASP A 42 -9.06 -14.46 -4.12
C ASP A 42 -8.96 -12.96 -3.88
N ASP A 43 -10.11 -12.31 -3.61
CA ASP A 43 -10.18 -10.90 -3.23
C ASP A 43 -9.42 -10.64 -1.93
N MET A 44 -9.61 -11.49 -0.92
CA MET A 44 -8.90 -11.38 0.35
C MET A 44 -7.38 -11.46 0.12
N SER A 45 -6.92 -12.42 -0.68
CA SER A 45 -5.50 -12.60 -1.02
C SER A 45 -4.95 -11.39 -1.77
N LYS A 46 -5.71 -10.85 -2.72
CA LYS A 46 -5.38 -9.61 -3.44
C LYS A 46 -5.21 -8.44 -2.48
N TRP A 47 -6.19 -8.18 -1.61
CA TRP A 47 -6.13 -7.05 -0.68
C TRP A 47 -4.99 -7.18 0.34
N HIS A 48 -4.64 -8.39 0.78
CA HIS A 48 -3.43 -8.61 1.59
C HIS A 48 -2.14 -8.26 0.83
N ARG A 49 -2.04 -8.60 -0.46
CA ARG A 49 -0.88 -8.24 -1.29
C ARG A 49 -0.80 -6.71 -1.49
N VAL A 50 -1.93 -6.03 -1.71
CA VAL A 50 -1.98 -4.56 -1.77
C VAL A 50 -1.51 -3.95 -0.44
N ARG A 51 -2.01 -4.46 0.70
CA ARG A 51 -1.63 -4.00 2.05
C ARG A 51 -0.12 -4.10 2.27
N PHE A 52 0.47 -5.25 1.95
CA PHE A 52 1.91 -5.48 2.12
C PHE A 52 2.73 -4.54 1.22
N ARG A 53 2.32 -4.36 -0.04
CA ARG A 53 2.99 -3.45 -0.98
C ARG A 53 2.92 -2.00 -0.51
N LEU A 54 1.76 -1.54 -0.03
CA LEU A 54 1.59 -0.18 0.51
C LEU A 54 2.53 0.06 1.70
N ILE A 55 2.57 -0.87 2.66
CA ILE A 55 3.47 -0.76 3.83
C ILE A 55 4.93 -0.64 3.37
N ARG A 56 5.34 -1.44 2.37
CA ARG A 56 6.70 -1.37 1.82
C ARG A 56 7.00 -0.02 1.19
N LEU A 57 6.05 0.55 0.43
CA LEU A 57 6.21 1.88 -0.19
C LEU A 57 6.29 2.99 0.87
N GLN A 58 5.47 2.91 1.93
CA GLN A 58 5.52 3.85 3.06
C GLN A 58 6.87 3.79 3.78
N GLN A 59 7.40 2.58 4.02
CA GLN A 59 8.72 2.39 4.62
C GLN A 59 9.84 2.95 3.73
N GLN A 60 9.79 2.72 2.42
CA GLN A 60 10.76 3.28 1.47
C GLN A 60 10.75 4.82 1.47
N ARG A 61 9.56 5.44 1.47
CA ARG A 61 9.44 6.91 1.58
C ARG A 61 9.97 7.42 2.92
N ALA A 62 9.63 6.78 4.03
CA ALA A 62 10.10 7.17 5.35
C ALA A 62 11.63 7.08 5.46
N LEU A 63 12.24 6.03 4.90
CA LEU A 63 13.70 5.88 4.84
C LEU A 63 14.36 6.93 3.93
N GLY A 64 13.77 7.20 2.76
CA GLY A 64 14.26 8.25 1.85
C GLY A 64 14.24 9.63 2.51
N VAL A 65 13.13 9.99 3.18
CA VAL A 65 13.00 11.24 3.93
C VAL A 65 14.07 11.34 5.04
N ARG A 66 14.30 10.27 5.79
CA ARG A 66 15.33 10.25 6.85
C ARG A 66 16.74 10.40 6.30
N LEU A 67 17.04 9.84 5.13
CA LEU A 67 18.33 9.98 4.49
C LEU A 67 18.55 11.43 4.02
N SER A 68 17.57 12.04 3.34
CA SER A 68 17.64 13.43 2.89
C SER A 68 17.76 14.45 4.03
N LEU A 69 17.12 14.21 5.17
CA LEU A 69 17.26 15.05 6.37
C LEU A 69 18.66 14.95 7.00
N ARG A 70 19.33 13.79 6.90
CA ARG A 70 20.68 13.58 7.44
C ARG A 70 21.76 14.20 6.55
N GLU A 71 21.53 14.30 5.25
CA GLU A 71 22.47 14.86 4.27
C GLU A 71 22.32 16.38 4.08
N SER A 72 21.40 17.03 4.80
CA SER A 72 21.30 18.49 4.83
C SER A 72 22.24 19.02 5.94
N PRO A 73 23.46 19.51 5.63
CA PRO A 73 24.29 20.16 6.64
C PRO A 73 23.62 21.47 7.06
N SER A 74 23.47 21.67 8.37
CA SER A 74 23.14 22.99 8.92
C SER A 74 24.18 23.99 8.43
N ALA A 75 23.73 25.00 7.68
CA ALA A 75 24.51 26.19 7.37
C ALA A 75 24.64 27.08 8.62
#